data_AF-A0A7S2J3G9-F1
#
_entry.id   AF-A0A7S2J3G9-F1
#
_cell.length_a   1.000
_cell.length_b   1.000
_cell.length_c   1.000
_cell.angle_alpha   90.00
_cell.angle_beta   90.00
_cell.angle_gamma   90.00
#
_symmetry.space_group_name_H-M   'P 1'
#
loop_
_entity.id
_entity.type
_entity.pdbx_description
1 polymer ?
#
loop_
_entity_poly.entity_id
_entity_poly.type
_entity_poly.pdbx_seq_one_letter_code
_entity_poly.pdbx_strand_id
1 'polypeptide(L)'
;LAYIHNVDVAGTGVVGALLKAFQRMRAPLDLGKVDRLTAAVAHLWWRKHDLAEWAEALDVTDGEDLDWTMLSEDMGGPPEERPRLVEVAGHKLRQATRTLEGLRRLMFSTVMLAWNLHRVSRIFAGSVSPRRMSLADWLDMNNGIEADGSNFPVQLQRGIYHAVAGQVGTRVLLPGDAGAGGARPAAEGL
;
A
#
# COMPACT_ATOMS: atom_id res chain seq x y z
N LEU A 1 -10.18 15.09 -4.82
CA LEU A 1 -10.44 14.10 -3.75
C LEU A 1 -11.65 13.22 -4.03
N ALA A 2 -12.72 13.72 -4.68
CA ALA A 2 -13.91 12.94 -5.06
C ALA A 2 -13.61 11.53 -5.63
N TYR A 3 -12.57 11.41 -6.45
CA TYR A 3 -12.15 10.13 -7.04
C TYR A 3 -11.78 9.05 -5.99
N ILE A 4 -11.06 9.41 -4.93
CA ILE A 4 -10.54 8.44 -3.94
C ILE A 4 -11.69 7.69 -3.27
N HIS A 5 -12.82 8.37 -3.02
CA HIS A 5 -13.97 7.78 -2.33
C HIS A 5 -14.58 6.55 -3.03
N ASN A 6 -14.37 6.41 -4.34
CA ASN A 6 -14.88 5.28 -5.12
C ASN A 6 -13.87 4.13 -5.28
N VAL A 7 -12.68 4.25 -4.71
CA VAL A 7 -11.66 3.20 -4.78
C VAL A 7 -12.06 2.06 -3.86
N ASP A 8 -12.13 0.85 -4.41
CA ASP A 8 -12.43 -0.33 -3.60
C ASP A 8 -11.19 -0.84 -2.86
N VAL A 9 -10.99 -0.35 -1.65
CA VAL A 9 -9.90 -0.73 -0.76
C VAL A 9 -10.28 -1.83 0.26
N ALA A 10 -11.45 -2.45 0.12
CA ALA A 10 -11.87 -3.52 1.03
C ALA A 10 -10.97 -4.75 0.89
N GLY A 11 -10.58 -5.36 2.01
CA GLY A 11 -9.78 -6.59 2.05
C GLY A 11 -8.34 -6.44 1.56
N THR A 12 -7.86 -5.22 1.25
CA THR A 12 -6.49 -5.00 0.78
C THR A 12 -5.53 -4.74 1.94
N GLY A 13 -4.23 -5.02 1.74
CA GLY A 13 -3.18 -4.49 2.59
C GLY A 13 -2.78 -3.06 2.22
N VAL A 14 -1.69 -2.57 2.81
CA VAL A 14 -1.16 -1.21 2.57
C VAL A 14 -0.78 -1.02 1.11
N VAL A 15 -0.02 -1.98 0.53
CA VAL A 15 0.45 -1.87 -0.85
C VAL A 15 -0.73 -2.01 -1.80
N GLY A 16 -1.62 -2.99 -1.60
CA GLY A 16 -2.82 -3.17 -2.41
C GLY A 16 -3.73 -1.94 -2.43
N ALA A 17 -3.96 -1.30 -1.27
CA ALA A 17 -4.75 -0.07 -1.18
C ALA A 17 -4.12 1.08 -1.99
N LEU A 18 -2.82 1.29 -1.83
CA LEU A 18 -2.07 2.32 -2.57
C LEU A 18 -2.08 2.03 -4.07
N LEU A 19 -1.82 0.80 -4.49
CA LEU A 19 -1.85 0.41 -5.91
C LEU A 19 -3.21 0.71 -6.54
N LYS A 20 -4.32 0.32 -5.88
CA LYS A 20 -5.68 0.61 -6.37
C LYS A 20 -5.95 2.12 -6.43
N ALA A 21 -5.51 2.88 -5.43
CA ALA A 21 -5.73 4.33 -5.38
C ALA A 21 -4.94 5.08 -6.48
N PHE A 22 -3.68 4.71 -6.71
CA PHE A 22 -2.83 5.30 -7.75
C PHE A 22 -3.06 4.68 -9.13
N GLN A 23 -3.86 3.61 -9.27
CA GLN A 23 -4.10 2.97 -10.57
C GLN A 23 -4.64 3.93 -11.64
N ARG A 24 -5.50 4.87 -11.25
CA ARG A 24 -6.08 5.86 -12.18
C ARG A 24 -5.48 7.26 -12.04
N MET A 25 -4.47 7.44 -11.19
CA MET A 25 -3.78 8.71 -11.03
C MET A 25 -2.29 8.51 -10.79
N ARG A 26 -1.45 9.20 -11.56
CA ARG A 26 -0.02 9.15 -11.31
C ARG A 26 0.30 9.81 -9.96
N ALA A 27 1.28 9.24 -9.25
CA ALA A 27 1.75 9.86 -8.03
C ALA A 27 2.29 11.28 -8.33
N PRO A 28 1.92 12.30 -7.53
CA PRO A 28 2.48 13.63 -7.69
C PRO A 28 3.95 13.66 -7.23
N LEU A 29 4.76 14.53 -7.84
CA LEU A 29 6.14 14.80 -7.39
C LEU A 29 6.20 15.58 -6.08
N ASP A 30 5.17 16.38 -5.80
CA ASP A 30 5.06 17.19 -4.59
C ASP A 30 4.75 16.32 -3.37
N LEU A 31 5.65 16.29 -2.40
CA LEU A 31 5.52 15.46 -1.19
C LEU A 31 4.28 15.84 -0.36
N GLY A 32 3.91 17.12 -0.33
CA GLY A 32 2.70 17.57 0.36
C GLY A 32 1.41 17.11 -0.32
N LYS A 33 1.42 16.87 -1.63
CA LYS A 33 0.32 16.23 -2.35
C LYS A 33 0.32 14.72 -2.10
N VAL A 34 1.49 14.07 -2.07
CA VAL A 34 1.58 12.64 -1.72
C VAL A 34 1.01 12.40 -0.32
N ASP A 35 1.44 13.18 0.68
CA ASP A 35 0.94 13.05 2.06
C ASP A 35 -0.59 13.22 2.13
N ARG A 36 -1.14 14.23 1.47
CA ARG A 36 -2.60 14.43 1.40
C ARG A 36 -3.33 13.26 0.75
N LEU A 37 -2.76 12.65 -0.28
CA LEU A 37 -3.35 11.48 -0.94
C LEU A 37 -3.27 10.24 -0.06
N THR A 38 -2.12 9.97 0.55
CA THR A 38 -1.96 8.83 1.48
C THR A 38 -2.85 8.99 2.71
N ALA A 39 -3.05 10.21 3.21
CA ALA A 39 -4.03 10.52 4.25
C ALA A 39 -5.45 10.15 3.83
N ALA A 40 -5.87 10.59 2.64
CA ALA A 40 -7.21 10.29 2.12
C ALA A 40 -7.44 8.78 1.92
N VAL A 41 -6.42 8.06 1.43
CA VAL A 41 -6.48 6.59 1.27
C VAL A 41 -6.56 5.90 2.63
N ALA A 42 -5.77 6.32 3.62
CA ALA A 42 -5.82 5.79 4.98
C ALA A 42 -7.21 6.00 5.61
N HIS A 43 -7.78 7.21 5.52
CA HIS A 43 -9.12 7.50 6.00
C HIS A 43 -10.20 6.64 5.33
N LEU A 44 -10.10 6.43 4.02
CA LEU A 44 -11.05 5.57 3.31
C LEU A 44 -10.92 4.12 3.73
N TRP A 45 -9.68 3.60 3.78
CA TRP A 45 -9.39 2.23 4.18
C TRP A 45 -9.89 1.96 5.60
N TRP A 46 -9.61 2.87 6.53
CA TRP A 46 -10.02 2.77 7.93
C TRP A 46 -11.53 2.69 8.08
N ARG A 47 -12.27 3.62 7.47
CA ARG A 47 -13.74 3.62 7.53
C ARG A 47 -14.37 2.36 6.96
N LYS A 48 -13.82 1.81 5.87
CA LYS A 48 -14.33 0.57 5.27
C LYS A 48 -14.16 -0.65 6.19
N HIS A 49 -13.07 -0.71 6.94
CA HIS A 49 -12.79 -1.86 7.81
C HIS A 49 -13.39 -1.71 9.21
N ASP A 50 -13.56 -0.48 9.70
CA ASP A 50 -14.37 -0.23 10.90
C ASP A 50 -15.81 -0.69 10.66
N LEU A 51 -16.44 -0.31 9.54
CA LEU A 51 -17.83 -0.74 9.26
C LEU A 51 -17.99 -2.25 9.10
N ALA A 52 -16.98 -2.95 8.58
CA ALA A 52 -17.02 -4.39 8.43
C ALA A 52 -17.05 -5.11 9.78
N GLU A 53 -16.33 -4.60 10.79
CA GLU A 53 -16.40 -5.11 12.17
C GLU A 53 -17.82 -5.07 12.74
N TRP A 54 -18.55 -3.98 12.50
CA TRP A 54 -19.93 -3.86 12.95
C TRP A 54 -20.88 -4.80 12.20
N ALA A 55 -20.66 -5.02 10.90
CA ALA A 55 -21.51 -5.91 10.11
C ALA A 55 -21.35 -7.37 10.55
N GLU A 56 -20.12 -7.84 10.75
CA GLU A 56 -19.87 -9.20 11.27
C GLU A 56 -20.45 -9.37 12.68
N ALA A 57 -20.35 -8.37 13.55
CA ALA A 57 -20.90 -8.43 14.90
C ALA A 57 -22.44 -8.58 14.94
N LEU A 58 -23.15 -8.11 13.91
CA LEU A 58 -24.62 -8.21 13.81
C LEU A 58 -25.08 -9.53 13.16
N ASP A 59 -24.23 -10.18 12.37
CA ASP A 59 -24.56 -11.43 11.67
C ASP A 59 -24.40 -12.67 12.57
N VAL A 60 -23.60 -12.55 13.65
CA VAL A 60 -23.36 -13.64 14.63
C VAL A 60 -24.59 -13.96 15.50
N THR A 61 -25.65 -13.16 15.44
CA THR A 61 -26.83 -13.32 16.32
C THR A 61 -28.01 -14.09 15.77
N ASP A 62 -28.03 -14.60 14.52
CA ASP A 62 -29.27 -15.16 13.95
C ASP A 62 -29.14 -16.48 13.15
N GLY A 63 -28.11 -17.31 13.38
CA GLY A 63 -27.95 -18.55 12.60
C GLY A 63 -27.17 -19.67 13.28
N GLU A 64 -27.80 -20.31 14.26
CA GLU A 64 -27.47 -21.71 14.60
C GLU A 64 -27.65 -22.61 13.35
N ASP A 65 -26.75 -23.59 13.19
CA ASP A 65 -26.86 -24.80 12.33
C ASP A 65 -26.63 -24.72 10.81
N LEU A 66 -25.39 -24.41 10.37
CA LEU A 66 -24.88 -25.04 9.13
C LEU A 66 -23.45 -25.58 9.29
N ASP A 67 -23.38 -26.91 9.23
CA ASP A 67 -22.21 -27.77 9.36
C ASP A 67 -21.30 -27.68 8.13
N TRP A 68 -20.36 -26.73 8.15
CA TRP A 68 -19.38 -26.52 7.08
C TRP A 68 -18.25 -27.57 7.04
N THR A 69 -18.33 -28.65 7.82
CA THR A 69 -17.24 -29.64 7.93
C THR A 69 -17.18 -30.68 6.80
N MET A 70 -18.10 -30.66 5.83
CA MET A 70 -18.26 -31.78 4.89
C MET A 70 -17.48 -31.72 3.56
N LEU A 71 -16.75 -30.65 3.21
CA LEU A 71 -16.09 -30.58 1.90
C LEU A 71 -14.73 -29.91 1.96
N SER A 72 -13.65 -30.70 2.00
CA SER A 72 -12.54 -30.68 1.02
C SER A 72 -11.36 -31.52 1.53
N GLU A 73 -11.51 -32.84 1.48
CA GLU A 73 -10.35 -33.74 1.47
C GLU A 73 -9.78 -33.80 0.04
N ASP A 74 -8.45 -33.71 -0.01
CA ASP A 74 -7.56 -34.17 -1.08
C ASP A 74 -7.40 -33.30 -2.34
N MET A 75 -6.36 -32.46 -2.32
CA MET A 75 -5.72 -31.90 -3.52
C MET A 75 -4.20 -31.94 -3.34
N GLY A 76 -3.59 -33.02 -3.81
CA GLY A 76 -2.15 -33.12 -4.05
C GLY A 76 -1.67 -31.98 -4.96
N GLY A 77 -1.09 -30.94 -4.36
CA GLY A 77 -0.63 -29.73 -5.05
C GLY A 77 0.72 -29.91 -5.74
N PRO A 78 0.88 -29.46 -6.99
CA PRO A 78 2.15 -29.47 -7.72
C PRO A 78 3.01 -28.24 -7.34
N PRO A 79 4.10 -27.98 -8.07
CA PRO A 79 5.42 -27.71 -7.48
C PRO A 79 5.46 -26.44 -6.61
N GLU A 80 6.23 -26.55 -5.52
CA GLU A 80 6.67 -25.53 -4.56
C GLU A 80 6.71 -24.09 -5.14
N GLU A 81 5.55 -23.43 -5.22
CA GLU A 81 5.49 -22.01 -5.51
C GLU A 81 6.18 -21.31 -4.36
N ARG A 82 7.29 -20.62 -4.64
CA ARG A 82 7.98 -19.76 -3.68
C ARG A 82 6.91 -19.01 -2.88
N PRO A 83 6.87 -19.15 -1.54
CA PRO A 83 5.79 -18.61 -0.74
C PRO A 83 5.66 -17.13 -1.09
N ARG A 84 4.58 -16.79 -1.79
CA ARG A 84 4.26 -15.39 -2.09
C ARG A 84 4.08 -14.79 -0.70
N LEU A 85 5.00 -13.92 -0.30
CA LEU A 85 4.88 -13.19 0.96
C LEU A 85 3.69 -12.26 0.78
N VAL A 86 2.50 -12.77 1.10
CA VAL A 86 1.25 -12.05 1.03
C VAL A 86 1.32 -10.98 2.11
N GLU A 87 1.22 -9.72 1.72
CA GLU A 87 1.11 -8.64 2.69
C GLU A 87 -0.06 -8.91 3.64
N VAL A 88 0.08 -8.49 4.90
CA VAL A 88 -1.05 -8.56 5.84
C VAL A 88 -2.14 -7.60 5.34
N ALA A 89 -3.35 -8.12 5.19
CA ALA A 89 -4.45 -7.43 4.53
C ALA A 89 -5.74 -7.50 5.34
N GLY A 90 -6.68 -6.62 4.99
CA GLY A 90 -8.04 -6.62 5.53
C GLY A 90 -8.07 -6.55 7.06
N HIS A 91 -8.84 -7.45 7.66
CA HIS A 91 -9.09 -7.46 9.09
C HIS A 91 -7.82 -7.69 9.93
N LYS A 92 -6.88 -8.52 9.46
CA LYS A 92 -5.57 -8.71 10.13
C LYS A 92 -4.75 -7.43 10.17
N LEU A 93 -4.79 -6.63 9.10
CA LEU A 93 -4.13 -5.32 9.10
C LEU A 93 -4.82 -4.37 10.07
N ARG A 94 -6.17 -4.41 10.14
CA ARG A 94 -6.96 -3.55 11.03
C ARG A 94 -6.63 -3.80 12.51
N GLN A 95 -6.46 -5.06 12.90
CA GLN A 95 -6.04 -5.46 14.24
C GLN A 95 -4.60 -5.05 14.55
N ALA A 96 -3.72 -5.09 13.55
CA ALA A 96 -2.33 -4.67 13.69
C ALA A 96 -2.16 -3.14 13.74
N THR A 97 -3.15 -2.36 13.27
CA THR A 97 -3.14 -0.90 13.26
C THR A 97 -3.99 -0.35 14.38
N ARG A 98 -3.37 0.32 15.37
CA ARG A 98 -4.11 0.92 16.49
C ARG A 98 -4.68 2.28 16.17
N THR A 99 -3.93 3.05 15.38
CA THR A 99 -4.26 4.44 15.08
C THR A 99 -4.32 4.70 13.57
N LEU A 100 -5.31 5.48 13.15
CA LEU A 100 -5.42 5.98 11.78
C LEU A 100 -4.17 6.76 11.36
N GLU A 101 -3.63 7.56 12.28
CA GLU A 101 -2.41 8.34 12.03
C GLU A 101 -1.19 7.44 11.80
N GLY A 102 -1.06 6.34 12.55
CA GLY A 102 -0.04 5.32 12.29
C GLY A 102 -0.19 4.71 10.89
N LEU A 103 -1.41 4.37 10.48
CA LEU A 103 -1.69 3.85 9.14
C LEU A 103 -1.34 4.86 8.04
N ARG A 104 -1.67 6.14 8.22
CA ARG A 104 -1.31 7.23 7.30
C ARG A 104 0.20 7.32 7.11
N ARG A 105 0.95 7.39 8.22
CA ARG A 105 2.41 7.48 8.21
C ARG A 105 3.05 6.24 7.56
N LEU A 106 2.53 5.05 7.84
CA LEU A 106 2.97 3.81 7.22
C LEU A 106 2.72 3.81 5.70
N MET A 107 1.53 4.24 5.25
CA MET A 107 1.23 4.40 3.83
C MET A 107 2.16 5.39 3.14
N PHE A 108 2.44 6.53 3.77
CA PHE A 108 3.40 7.51 3.25
C PHE A 108 4.83 6.94 3.15
N SER A 109 5.32 6.32 4.23
CA SER A 109 6.63 5.64 4.25
C SER A 109 6.74 4.56 3.17
N THR A 110 5.64 3.85 2.89
CA THR A 110 5.57 2.83 1.83
C THR A 110 5.73 3.45 0.43
N VAL A 111 5.12 4.60 0.16
CA VAL A 111 5.32 5.32 -1.12
C VAL A 111 6.79 5.78 -1.24
N MET A 112 7.36 6.32 -0.17
CA MET A 112 8.78 6.74 -0.15
C MET A 112 9.73 5.56 -0.37
N LEU A 113 9.44 4.40 0.23
CA LEU A 113 10.17 3.16 -0.02
C LEU A 113 10.11 2.77 -1.50
N ALA A 114 8.93 2.81 -2.13
CA ALA A 114 8.78 2.50 -3.54
C ALA A 114 9.63 3.43 -4.42
N TRP A 115 9.66 4.73 -4.11
CA TRP A 115 10.48 5.71 -4.84
C TRP A 115 11.98 5.44 -4.69
N ASN A 116 12.41 5.05 -3.49
CA ASN A 116 13.80 4.71 -3.19
C ASN A 116 14.24 3.42 -3.92
N LEU A 117 13.47 2.34 -3.82
CA LEU A 117 13.82 1.04 -4.39
C LEU A 117 13.86 1.04 -5.92
N HIS A 118 12.89 1.71 -6.54
CA HIS A 118 12.73 1.74 -8.00
C HIS A 118 13.47 2.88 -8.69
N ARG A 119 14.35 3.58 -7.95
CA ARG A 119 15.25 4.63 -8.44
C ARG A 119 14.54 5.59 -9.38
N VAL A 120 13.68 6.44 -8.84
CA VAL A 120 13.26 7.63 -9.58
C VAL A 120 14.43 8.63 -9.59
N SER A 121 15.47 8.32 -10.36
CA SER A 121 16.74 9.05 -10.45
C SER A 121 16.59 10.51 -10.83
N ARG A 122 15.41 10.94 -11.28
CA ARG A 122 15.12 12.31 -11.70
C ARG A 122 14.56 13.20 -10.59
N ILE A 123 13.96 12.66 -9.53
CA ILE A 123 13.39 13.51 -8.46
C ILE A 123 14.51 14.11 -7.63
N PHE A 124 15.55 13.33 -7.35
CA PHE A 124 16.66 13.73 -6.50
C PHE A 124 17.91 13.99 -7.35
N ALA A 125 17.79 14.91 -8.31
CA ALA A 125 18.92 15.34 -9.13
C ALA A 125 19.98 16.02 -8.25
N GLY A 126 21.04 15.30 -7.89
CA GLY A 126 22.22 15.85 -7.21
C GLY A 126 22.55 15.28 -5.83
N SER A 127 21.75 14.37 -5.28
CA SER A 127 22.08 13.70 -4.02
C SER A 127 22.75 12.35 -4.27
N VAL A 128 23.82 12.11 -3.52
CA VAL A 128 24.65 10.90 -3.33
C VAL A 128 24.06 9.60 -3.92
N SER A 129 24.92 8.79 -4.57
CA SER A 129 24.58 7.49 -5.16
C SER A 129 23.48 6.78 -4.35
N PRO A 130 22.27 6.58 -4.93
CA PRO A 130 21.12 6.15 -4.14
C PRO A 130 21.33 4.69 -3.75
N ARG A 131 21.92 4.50 -2.57
CA ARG A 131 21.94 3.22 -1.89
C ARG A 131 20.47 2.82 -1.72
N ARG A 132 20.09 1.71 -2.34
CA ARG A 132 18.75 1.13 -2.15
C ARG A 132 18.60 0.84 -0.66
N MET A 133 17.51 1.34 -0.10
CA MET A 133 17.19 1.17 1.31
C MET A 133 16.99 -0.31 1.60
N SER A 134 17.81 -0.86 2.50
CA SER A 134 17.65 -2.24 2.91
C SER A 134 16.40 -2.39 3.78
N LEU A 135 15.92 -3.63 3.95
CA LEU A 135 14.81 -3.91 4.87
C LEU A 135 15.13 -3.43 6.29
N ALA A 136 16.36 -3.64 6.76
CA ALA A 136 16.79 -3.21 8.09
C ALA A 136 16.72 -1.68 8.25
N ASP A 137 17.25 -0.94 7.26
CA ASP A 137 17.22 0.52 7.27
C ASP A 137 15.77 1.06 7.26
N TRP A 138 14.88 0.42 6.50
CA TRP A 138 13.48 0.83 6.44
C TRP A 138 12.71 0.51 7.73
N LEU A 139 12.99 -0.63 8.36
CA LEU A 139 12.41 -0.98 9.67
C LEU A 139 12.86 0.00 10.76
N ASP A 140 14.14 0.36 10.77
CA ASP A 140 14.69 1.33 11.72
C ASP A 140 14.07 2.73 11.53
N MET A 141 13.91 3.16 10.27
CA MET A 141 13.25 4.43 9.94
C MET A 141 11.78 4.48 10.41
N ASN A 142 11.09 3.34 10.43
CA ASN A 142 9.70 3.23 10.88
C ASN A 142 9.57 2.94 12.38
N ASN A 143 10.66 2.98 13.15
CA ASN A 143 10.62 2.76 14.59
C ASN A 143 9.88 3.92 15.27
N GLY A 144 8.85 3.62 16.05
CA GLY A 144 7.98 4.59 16.71
C GLY A 144 7.03 5.34 15.76
N ILE A 145 6.72 4.78 14.59
CA ILE A 145 5.90 5.46 13.57
C ILE A 145 4.44 5.67 13.99
N GLU A 146 3.92 4.89 14.94
CA GLU A 146 2.56 5.09 15.46
C GLU A 146 2.41 6.44 16.19
N ALA A 147 1.17 6.92 16.35
CA ALA A 147 0.92 8.20 17.00
C ALA A 147 1.31 8.22 18.48
N ASP A 148 1.26 7.06 19.14
CA ASP A 148 1.68 6.85 20.53
C ASP A 148 3.19 6.55 20.67
N GLY A 149 3.94 6.55 19.56
CA GLY A 149 5.35 6.17 19.53
C GLY A 149 5.59 4.66 19.59
N SER A 150 4.55 3.83 19.50
CA SER A 150 4.69 2.39 19.40
C SER A 150 5.06 1.93 17.99
N ASN A 151 5.29 0.62 17.86
CA ASN A 151 5.76 -0.02 16.63
C ASN A 151 4.72 -0.93 16.02
N PHE A 152 4.62 -0.89 14.69
CA PHE A 152 3.94 -1.94 13.95
C PHE A 152 4.67 -3.28 14.07
N PRO A 153 3.94 -4.42 14.08
CA PRO A 153 4.55 -5.74 14.06
C PRO A 153 5.57 -5.89 12.92
N VAL A 154 6.75 -6.44 13.21
CA VAL A 154 7.84 -6.57 12.22
C VAL A 154 7.40 -7.40 11.01
N GLN A 155 6.53 -8.40 11.20
CA GLN A 155 6.00 -9.25 10.14
C GLN A 155 5.15 -8.45 9.14
N LEU A 156 4.33 -7.50 9.65
CA LEU A 156 3.54 -6.59 8.80
C LEU A 156 4.47 -5.76 7.92
N GLN A 157 5.46 -5.11 8.54
CA GLN A 157 6.41 -4.27 7.83
C GLN A 157 7.22 -5.09 6.81
N ARG A 158 7.74 -6.27 7.19
CA ARG A 158 8.42 -7.19 6.26
C ARG A 158 7.55 -7.54 5.05
N GLY A 159 6.28 -7.86 5.27
CA GLY A 159 5.33 -8.14 4.19
C GLY A 159 5.20 -6.97 3.21
N ILE A 160 5.05 -5.75 3.73
CA ILE A 160 4.98 -4.52 2.92
C ILE A 160 6.28 -4.32 2.12
N TYR A 161 7.45 -4.42 2.77
CA TYR A 161 8.73 -4.23 2.09
C TYR A 161 8.90 -5.22 0.94
N HIS A 162 8.63 -6.50 1.17
CA HIS A 162 8.76 -7.53 0.14
C HIS A 162 7.74 -7.35 -0.98
N ALA A 163 6.51 -6.93 -0.67
CA ALA A 163 5.52 -6.59 -1.68
C ALA A 163 5.99 -5.42 -2.57
N VAL A 164 6.52 -4.34 -1.99
CA VAL A 164 7.06 -3.19 -2.74
C VAL A 164 8.30 -3.56 -3.57
N ALA A 165 9.21 -4.36 -2.99
CA ALA A 165 10.43 -4.79 -3.66
C ALA A 165 10.18 -5.78 -4.80
N GLY A 166 9.16 -6.65 -4.65
CA GLY A 166 8.87 -7.74 -5.59
C GLY A 166 7.87 -7.43 -6.69
N GLN A 167 6.95 -6.48 -6.52
CA GLN A 167 5.87 -6.26 -7.48
C GLN A 167 6.25 -5.34 -8.65
N VAL A 168 6.11 -5.87 -9.87
CA VAL A 168 6.14 -5.11 -11.14
C VAL A 168 5.08 -3.99 -11.18
N GLY A 169 3.98 -4.14 -10.44
CA GLY A 169 2.89 -3.16 -10.37
C GLY A 169 3.18 -1.89 -9.55
N THR A 170 4.22 -1.90 -8.71
CA THR A 170 4.59 -0.73 -7.86
C THR A 170 5.07 0.47 -8.65
N ARG A 171 5.32 0.29 -9.95
CA ARG A 171 5.60 1.37 -10.90
C ARG A 171 4.54 2.46 -10.92
N VAL A 172 3.29 2.13 -10.58
CA VAL A 172 2.20 3.12 -10.51
C VAL A 172 2.37 4.12 -9.36
N LEU A 173 3.11 3.72 -8.32
CA LEU A 173 3.45 4.60 -7.21
C LEU A 173 4.55 5.58 -7.58
N LEU A 174 5.27 5.36 -8.68
CA LEU A 174 6.31 6.27 -9.13
C LEU A 174 5.67 7.54 -9.68
N PRO A 175 6.27 8.71 -9.41
CA PRO A 175 5.74 9.93 -9.96
C PRO A 175 5.84 9.92 -11.47
N GLY A 176 4.81 10.47 -12.11
CA GLY A 176 4.80 10.60 -13.56
C GLY A 176 5.92 11.51 -14.03
N ASP A 177 6.62 11.12 -15.10
CA ASP A 177 7.44 12.05 -15.88
C ASP A 177 6.54 13.19 -16.37
N ALA A 178 6.58 14.32 -15.67
CA ALA A 178 5.80 15.51 -15.99
C ALA A 178 6.30 16.23 -17.25
N GLY A 179 7.33 15.70 -17.93
CA GLY A 179 8.13 16.45 -18.91
C GLY A 179 8.24 15.88 -20.32
N ALA A 180 7.61 14.75 -20.66
CA ALA A 180 7.71 14.20 -22.02
C ALA A 180 6.51 14.52 -22.93
N GLY A 181 5.53 15.27 -22.43
CA GLY A 181 4.36 15.70 -23.21
C GLY A 181 4.43 17.18 -23.53
N GLY A 182 4.85 17.54 -24.74
CA GLY A 182 4.42 18.82 -25.33
C GLY A 182 5.46 19.72 -25.98
N ALA A 183 6.70 19.30 -26.20
CA ALA A 183 7.47 19.91 -27.30
C ALA A 183 6.91 19.36 -28.62
N ARG A 184 5.74 19.86 -29.01
CA ARG A 184 5.19 19.68 -30.35
C ARG A 184 6.23 20.32 -31.28
N PRO A 185 6.90 19.59 -32.18
CA PRO A 185 7.86 20.20 -33.09
C PRO A 185 7.11 21.30 -33.82
N ALA A 186 7.56 22.54 -33.64
CA ALA A 186 7.11 23.65 -34.46
C ALA A 186 7.43 23.24 -35.89
N ALA A 187 6.40 22.96 -36.68
CA ALA A 187 6.56 22.87 -38.11
C ALA A 187 6.97 24.27 -38.56
N GLU A 188 8.28 24.47 -38.74
CA GLU A 188 8.81 25.59 -39.52
C GLU A 188 8.32 25.38 -40.96
N GLY A 189 7.22 26.06 -41.27
CA GLY A 189 6.76 26.27 -42.63
C GLY A 189 7.55 27.42 -43.26
N LEU A 190 8.19 27.07 -44.37
CA LEU A 190 8.82 27.89 -45.40
C LEU A 190 7.98 29.10 -45.86
#